data_AF-A0A085G887-F1
#
_entry.id   AF-A0A085G887-F1
#
_cell.length_a   1.000
_cell.length_b   1.000
_cell.length_c   1.000
_cell.angle_alpha   90.00
_cell.angle_beta   90.00
_cell.angle_gamma   90.00
#
_symmetry.space_group_name_H-M   'P 1'
#
loop_
_entity.id
_entity.type
_entity.pdbx_description
1 polymer ?
#
loop_
_entity_poly.entity_id
_entity_poly.type
_entity_poly.pdbx_seq_one_letter_code
_entity_poly.pdbx_strand_id
1 'polypeptide(L)'
;MTSPWPDKIALQQQMQRHGVRHLLVISGEADWCAEQAADFIDGQPGDWTWLSDTPPLWAADALPFSAAHTLLGQERLHGVFDARQGLNVEALAAFAGILQAGSWLVLLVPEWQQWAQRPDADSLRWSEQPQPIATPNFIQRLQSLILQDAACTLHRQHQPCELTVLPEAADWTPPDGQPTLEQQRVLQQLNAAQSGIYVLTAPRGRGKSTLAGMLVADWPGECWVTAPAKSAADRLAEQSAGKVRFWSPDALLAQLEQHPAADVDWLLIDEAAAIPTPQLSRLIAAFPRVLLTTTVQGYEGTGRGFILKFCASLPQWHDLRLDAPIRWSKADPLEPFLNQLLLFNDAPAEVPVEVLPSEQSLQLTAIQCGEWLSEPGLLADFYGLLTSAHYRTSPLDLRRLMDAPGLSFAAAMAGDRVAGAIWLVEEGGLSPTLAHEVWAGRRRPRGNLVAQSLAAHGGQIDAAVLRSRRVSRIAVQPGARRQGIARALLAQ
;
A
#
# COMPACT_ATOMS: atom_id res chain seq x y z
N MET A 1 -37.42 -19.17 2.07
CA MET A 1 -37.39 -17.73 1.72
C MET A 1 -36.66 -17.61 0.41
N THR A 2 -37.14 -16.79 -0.53
CA THR A 2 -36.39 -16.46 -1.75
C THR A 2 -35.08 -15.79 -1.35
N SER A 3 -33.95 -16.25 -1.90
CA SER A 3 -32.63 -15.66 -1.61
C SER A 3 -32.68 -14.14 -1.80
N PRO A 4 -32.08 -13.34 -0.90
CA PRO A 4 -32.03 -11.87 -1.05
C PRO A 4 -31.12 -11.42 -2.20
N TRP A 5 -30.50 -12.36 -2.92
CA TRP A 5 -29.50 -12.12 -3.94
C TRP A 5 -29.95 -12.60 -5.33
N PRO A 6 -31.05 -12.03 -5.90
CA PRO A 6 -31.40 -12.30 -7.28
C PRO A 6 -30.24 -11.86 -8.20
N ASP A 7 -30.06 -12.57 -9.31
CA ASP A 7 -29.12 -12.20 -10.38
C ASP A 7 -27.62 -12.15 -10.04
N LYS A 8 -27.19 -12.56 -8.83
CA LYS A 8 -25.76 -12.58 -8.44
C LYS A 8 -24.87 -13.33 -9.43
N ILE A 9 -25.35 -14.45 -9.98
CA ILE A 9 -24.65 -15.26 -10.99
C ILE A 9 -24.59 -14.54 -12.34
N ALA A 10 -25.70 -13.92 -12.77
CA ALA A 10 -25.74 -13.19 -14.03
C ALA A 10 -24.79 -11.97 -13.98
N LEU A 11 -24.78 -11.26 -12.86
CA LEU A 11 -23.88 -10.14 -12.62
C LEU A 11 -22.42 -10.61 -12.58
N GLN A 12 -22.11 -11.73 -11.93
CA GLN A 12 -20.77 -12.33 -11.95
C GLN A 12 -20.29 -12.64 -13.39
N GLN A 13 -21.16 -13.20 -14.23
CA GLN A 13 -20.83 -13.47 -15.64
C GLN A 13 -20.57 -12.17 -16.42
N GLN A 14 -21.35 -11.12 -16.16
CA GLN A 14 -21.11 -9.79 -16.73
C GLN A 14 -19.77 -9.20 -16.24
N MET A 15 -19.48 -9.32 -14.94
CA MET A 15 -18.21 -8.90 -14.35
C MET A 15 -17.02 -9.60 -15.01
N GLN A 16 -17.12 -10.91 -15.25
CA GLN A 16 -16.08 -11.68 -15.92
C GLN A 16 -15.89 -11.23 -17.37
N ARG A 17 -16.98 -11.02 -18.12
CA ARG A 17 -16.92 -10.51 -19.51
C ARG A 17 -16.32 -9.12 -19.60
N HIS A 18 -16.69 -8.20 -18.71
CA HIS A 18 -16.16 -6.84 -18.69
C HIS A 18 -14.77 -6.74 -18.02
N GLY A 19 -14.30 -7.84 -17.42
CA GLY A 19 -13.01 -7.89 -16.75
C GLY A 19 -12.94 -7.12 -15.43
N VAL A 20 -14.06 -6.93 -14.74
CA VAL A 20 -14.15 -6.07 -13.55
C VAL A 20 -14.39 -6.86 -12.27
N ARG A 21 -14.10 -6.26 -11.13
CA ARG A 21 -14.38 -6.76 -9.78
C ARG A 21 -15.36 -5.83 -9.09
N HIS A 22 -16.09 -6.36 -8.12
CA HIS A 22 -17.14 -5.61 -7.46
C HIS A 22 -17.03 -5.69 -5.94
N LEU A 23 -17.31 -4.57 -5.28
CA LEU A 23 -17.37 -4.47 -3.82
C LEU A 23 -18.81 -4.68 -3.36
N LEU A 24 -19.02 -5.67 -2.50
CA LEU A 24 -20.27 -5.87 -1.77
C LEU A 24 -20.00 -5.59 -0.29
N VAL A 25 -20.65 -4.59 0.29
CA VAL A 25 -20.56 -4.28 1.71
C VAL A 25 -21.79 -4.81 2.42
N ILE A 26 -21.60 -5.66 3.43
CA ILE A 26 -22.68 -6.17 4.28
C ILE A 26 -22.49 -5.57 5.68
N SER A 27 -23.47 -4.80 6.14
CA SER A 27 -23.39 -4.01 7.37
C SER A 27 -24.54 -4.31 8.31
N GLY A 28 -24.23 -4.74 9.52
CA GLY A 28 -25.23 -5.12 10.52
C GLY A 28 -24.65 -5.83 11.73
N GLU A 29 -25.51 -6.57 12.43
CA GLU A 29 -25.15 -7.49 13.49
C GLU A 29 -24.26 -8.64 12.97
N ALA A 30 -23.39 -9.15 13.84
CA ALA A 30 -22.36 -10.10 13.42
C ALA A 30 -22.96 -11.39 12.83
N ASP A 31 -23.92 -12.01 13.51
CA ASP A 31 -24.55 -13.25 13.06
C ASP A 31 -25.31 -13.03 11.75
N TRP A 32 -26.06 -11.93 11.66
CA TRP A 32 -26.76 -11.55 10.44
C TRP A 32 -25.80 -11.35 9.25
N CYS A 33 -24.69 -10.63 9.44
CA CYS A 33 -23.69 -10.47 8.38
C CYS A 33 -23.10 -11.82 7.92
N ALA A 34 -22.87 -12.76 8.85
CA ALA A 34 -22.36 -14.08 8.53
C ALA A 34 -23.38 -14.92 7.76
N GLU A 35 -24.66 -14.86 8.14
CA GLU A 35 -25.77 -15.51 7.41
C GLU A 35 -25.90 -14.94 6.01
N GLN A 36 -25.92 -13.60 5.86
CA GLN A 36 -26.01 -12.95 4.55
C GLN A 36 -24.81 -13.28 3.65
N ALA A 37 -23.60 -13.36 4.21
CA ALA A 37 -22.42 -13.78 3.48
C ALA A 37 -22.53 -15.25 3.04
N ALA A 38 -22.98 -16.16 3.91
CA ALA A 38 -23.19 -17.56 3.57
C ALA A 38 -24.23 -17.72 2.44
N ASP A 39 -25.36 -17.03 2.55
CA ASP A 39 -26.41 -17.02 1.52
C ASP A 39 -25.92 -16.42 0.19
N PHE A 40 -25.02 -15.43 0.25
CA PHE A 40 -24.41 -14.86 -0.94
C PHE A 40 -23.44 -15.84 -1.59
N ILE A 41 -22.61 -16.52 -0.81
CA ILE A 41 -21.63 -17.50 -1.28
C ILE A 41 -22.32 -18.73 -1.88
N ASP A 42 -23.43 -19.17 -1.29
CA ASP A 42 -24.11 -20.40 -1.69
C ASP A 42 -24.45 -20.43 -3.19
N GLY A 43 -24.11 -21.54 -3.85
CA GLY A 43 -24.34 -21.74 -5.28
C GLY A 43 -23.44 -20.92 -6.22
N GLN A 44 -22.45 -20.15 -5.73
CA GLN A 44 -21.45 -19.47 -6.56
C GLN A 44 -20.10 -20.21 -6.55
N PRO A 45 -19.52 -20.54 -7.72
CA PRO A 45 -18.19 -21.12 -7.78
C PRO A 45 -17.12 -20.10 -7.33
N GLY A 46 -16.07 -20.56 -6.65
CA GLY A 46 -14.95 -19.72 -6.24
C GLY A 46 -14.20 -20.31 -5.05
N ASP A 47 -13.00 -19.80 -4.82
CA ASP A 47 -12.20 -20.18 -3.64
C ASP A 47 -12.83 -19.62 -2.36
N TRP A 48 -13.46 -18.44 -2.45
CA TRP A 48 -14.11 -17.74 -1.34
C TRP A 48 -13.21 -17.64 -0.10
N THR A 49 -11.94 -17.31 -0.31
CA THR A 49 -10.97 -17.12 0.77
C THR A 49 -11.54 -16.11 1.79
N TRP A 50 -11.56 -16.50 3.06
CA TRP A 50 -12.10 -15.70 4.16
C TRP A 50 -10.97 -15.11 5.00
N LEU A 51 -10.75 -13.81 4.88
CA LEU A 51 -9.72 -13.12 5.62
C LEU A 51 -10.31 -12.50 6.91
N SER A 52 -10.04 -13.14 8.05
CA SER A 52 -10.56 -12.77 9.37
C SER A 52 -9.69 -13.36 10.48
N ASP A 53 -9.53 -12.62 11.58
CA ASP A 53 -8.94 -13.17 12.81
C ASP A 53 -9.94 -14.03 13.61
N THR A 54 -11.24 -13.94 13.28
CA THR A 54 -12.32 -14.73 13.89
C THR A 54 -13.27 -15.27 12.80
N PRO A 55 -12.80 -16.16 11.91
CA PRO A 55 -13.63 -16.68 10.82
C PRO A 55 -14.74 -17.59 11.36
N PRO A 56 -15.86 -17.74 10.63
CA PRO A 56 -16.86 -18.72 10.99
C PRO A 56 -16.31 -20.14 10.80
N LEU A 57 -16.74 -21.09 11.65
CA LEU A 57 -16.24 -22.47 11.64
C LEU A 57 -16.45 -23.22 10.31
N TRP A 58 -17.41 -22.78 9.51
CA TRP A 58 -17.73 -23.38 8.22
C TRP A 58 -16.89 -22.83 7.05
N ALA A 59 -16.12 -21.75 7.25
CA ALA A 59 -15.26 -21.20 6.20
C ALA A 59 -14.05 -22.14 5.98
N ALA A 60 -14.04 -22.83 4.84
CA ALA A 60 -13.02 -23.84 4.52
C ALA A 60 -11.63 -23.25 4.25
N ASP A 61 -11.56 -22.10 3.57
CA ASP A 61 -10.31 -21.38 3.25
C ASP A 61 -10.22 -20.07 4.04
N ALA A 62 -9.99 -20.19 5.35
CA ALA A 62 -9.91 -19.04 6.24
C ALA A 62 -8.47 -18.72 6.67
N LEU A 63 -8.10 -17.44 6.62
CA LEU A 63 -6.77 -16.96 6.97
C LEU A 63 -6.86 -15.74 7.90
N PRO A 64 -5.96 -15.61 8.90
CA PRO A 64 -5.88 -14.40 9.70
C PRO A 64 -5.32 -13.23 8.88
N PHE A 65 -5.58 -11.99 9.32
CA PHE A 65 -5.06 -10.81 8.60
C PHE A 65 -3.54 -10.80 8.49
N SER A 66 -2.85 -11.33 9.50
CA SER A 66 -1.40 -11.46 9.52
C SER A 66 -0.86 -12.32 8.38
N ALA A 67 -1.66 -13.25 7.84
CA ALA A 67 -1.28 -14.13 6.73
C ALA A 67 -1.59 -13.54 5.35
N ALA A 68 -2.21 -12.35 5.24
CA ALA A 68 -2.59 -11.76 3.95
C ALA A 68 -1.42 -11.63 2.96
N HIS A 69 -0.21 -11.37 3.46
CA HIS A 69 1.01 -11.27 2.65
C HIS A 69 1.44 -12.61 2.02
N THR A 70 0.98 -13.74 2.53
CA THR A 70 1.29 -15.08 1.98
C THR A 70 0.49 -15.38 0.72
N LEU A 71 -0.62 -14.65 0.51
CA LEU A 71 -1.46 -14.75 -0.68
C LEU A 71 -0.88 -13.97 -1.87
N LEU A 72 0.13 -13.14 -1.64
CA LEU A 72 0.79 -12.39 -2.70
C LEU A 72 1.41 -13.34 -3.73
N GLY A 73 1.33 -12.94 -5.00
CA GLY A 73 1.73 -13.79 -6.13
C GLY A 73 0.63 -14.75 -6.61
N GLN A 74 -0.33 -15.09 -5.74
CA GLN A 74 -1.47 -15.94 -6.10
C GLN A 74 -2.61 -15.12 -6.71
N GLU A 75 -3.62 -15.85 -7.19
CA GLU A 75 -4.88 -15.33 -7.67
C GLU A 75 -6.03 -16.11 -7.07
N ARG A 76 -7.11 -15.42 -6.72
CA ARG A 76 -8.29 -16.01 -6.07
C ARG A 76 -9.56 -15.53 -6.75
N LEU A 77 -10.54 -16.43 -6.84
CA LEU A 77 -11.88 -16.12 -7.31
C LEU A 77 -12.81 -15.90 -6.12
N HIS A 78 -13.24 -14.64 -5.97
CA HIS A 78 -14.01 -14.13 -4.83
C HIS A 78 -13.27 -14.16 -3.48
N GLY A 79 -13.73 -13.34 -2.53
CA GLY A 79 -13.17 -13.31 -1.19
C GLY A 79 -14.02 -12.53 -0.21
N VAL A 80 -13.94 -12.91 1.07
CA VAL A 80 -14.61 -12.22 2.18
C VAL A 80 -13.55 -11.56 3.07
N PHE A 81 -13.71 -10.27 3.32
CA PHE A 81 -12.90 -9.51 4.27
C PHE A 81 -13.76 -9.11 5.47
N ASP A 82 -13.37 -9.58 6.66
CA ASP A 82 -14.19 -9.44 7.86
C ASP A 82 -13.76 -8.26 8.75
N ALA A 83 -14.22 -7.06 8.43
CA ALA A 83 -13.90 -5.85 9.18
C ALA A 83 -14.82 -5.59 10.39
N ARG A 84 -15.59 -6.59 10.85
CA ARG A 84 -16.56 -6.41 11.95
C ARG A 84 -15.91 -6.09 13.29
N GLN A 85 -14.70 -6.59 13.55
CA GLN A 85 -13.96 -6.32 14.80
C GLN A 85 -12.80 -5.35 14.60
N GLY A 86 -12.19 -5.33 13.42
CA GLY A 86 -11.13 -4.39 13.10
C GLY A 86 -10.82 -4.35 11.62
N LEU A 87 -10.39 -3.20 11.12
CA LEU A 87 -10.17 -2.98 9.69
C LEU A 87 -8.67 -2.95 9.40
N ASN A 88 -8.08 -4.09 9.04
CA ASN A 88 -6.68 -4.12 8.62
C ASN A 88 -6.54 -3.66 7.16
N VAL A 89 -6.23 -2.37 6.95
CA VAL A 89 -6.16 -1.76 5.62
C VAL A 89 -5.03 -2.28 4.72
N GLU A 90 -3.92 -2.71 5.30
CA GLU A 90 -2.82 -3.34 4.55
C GLU A 90 -3.26 -4.71 4.03
N ALA A 91 -3.91 -5.50 4.89
CA ALA A 91 -4.48 -6.78 4.52
C ALA A 91 -5.58 -6.61 3.48
N LEU A 92 -6.45 -5.60 3.61
CA LEU A 92 -7.50 -5.29 2.64
C LEU A 92 -6.92 -5.00 1.26
N ALA A 93 -5.90 -4.13 1.18
CA ALA A 93 -5.25 -3.80 -0.08
C ALA A 93 -4.52 -5.01 -0.69
N ALA A 94 -3.84 -5.80 0.14
CA ALA A 94 -3.16 -7.01 -0.30
C ALA A 94 -4.16 -8.03 -0.86
N PHE A 95 -5.28 -8.22 -0.17
CA PHE A 95 -6.35 -9.16 -0.49
C PHE A 95 -7.14 -8.75 -1.72
N ALA A 96 -7.50 -7.47 -1.86
CA ALA A 96 -8.12 -7.01 -3.10
C ALA A 96 -7.18 -7.20 -4.31
N GLY A 97 -5.88 -7.01 -4.14
CA GLY A 97 -4.89 -7.15 -5.21
C GLY A 97 -4.68 -8.59 -5.74
N ILE A 98 -5.20 -9.62 -5.06
CA ILE A 98 -5.15 -11.01 -5.52
C ILE A 98 -6.44 -11.46 -6.22
N LEU A 99 -7.52 -10.69 -6.12
CA LEU A 99 -8.78 -11.04 -6.75
C LEU A 99 -8.72 -10.90 -8.26
N GLN A 100 -9.18 -11.93 -8.96
CA GLN A 100 -9.26 -11.96 -10.42
C GLN A 100 -10.46 -11.16 -10.94
N ALA A 101 -10.44 -10.77 -12.22
CA ALA A 101 -11.63 -10.29 -12.92
C ALA A 101 -12.83 -11.25 -12.73
N GLY A 102 -14.03 -10.71 -12.56
CA GLY A 102 -15.22 -11.48 -12.19
C GLY A 102 -15.39 -11.69 -10.68
N SER A 103 -14.42 -11.27 -9.85
CA SER A 103 -14.48 -11.49 -8.40
C SER A 103 -15.34 -10.50 -7.64
N TRP A 104 -15.89 -11.01 -6.54
CA TRP A 104 -16.57 -10.25 -5.50
C TRP A 104 -15.59 -10.08 -4.34
N LEU A 105 -15.42 -8.85 -3.89
CA LEU A 105 -14.88 -8.56 -2.56
C LEU A 105 -16.06 -8.30 -1.64
N VAL A 106 -16.37 -9.24 -0.75
CA VAL A 106 -17.41 -9.09 0.26
C VAL A 106 -16.79 -8.50 1.52
N LEU A 107 -17.12 -7.27 1.86
CA LEU A 107 -16.65 -6.57 3.04
C LEU A 107 -17.72 -6.62 4.13
N LEU A 108 -17.46 -7.37 5.20
CA LEU A 108 -18.35 -7.43 6.37
C LEU A 108 -17.98 -6.32 7.33
N VAL A 109 -18.94 -5.49 7.72
CA VAL A 109 -18.72 -4.35 8.62
C VAL A 109 -19.77 -4.35 9.73
N PRO A 110 -19.50 -3.66 10.86
CA PRO A 110 -20.49 -3.45 11.89
C PRO A 110 -21.74 -2.72 11.38
N GLU A 111 -22.73 -2.58 12.26
CA GLU A 111 -23.89 -1.73 12.04
C GLU A 111 -23.48 -0.32 11.59
N TRP A 112 -24.02 0.10 10.44
CA TRP A 112 -23.56 1.26 9.68
C TRP A 112 -23.48 2.55 10.51
N GLN A 113 -24.52 2.86 11.28
CA GLN A 113 -24.61 4.11 12.04
C GLN A 113 -23.63 4.16 13.22
N GLN A 114 -23.28 3.00 13.80
CA GLN A 114 -22.44 2.90 15.00
C GLN A 114 -20.97 2.63 14.68
N TRP A 115 -20.65 2.28 13.44
CA TRP A 115 -19.32 1.79 13.07
C TRP A 115 -18.21 2.78 13.43
N ALA A 116 -18.39 4.07 13.14
CA ALA A 116 -17.39 5.10 13.42
C ALA A 116 -17.05 5.24 14.91
N GLN A 117 -17.96 4.88 15.81
CA GLN A 117 -17.77 4.96 17.26
C GLN A 117 -17.32 3.63 17.88
N ARG A 118 -17.38 2.52 17.12
CA ARG A 118 -16.92 1.22 17.62
C ARG A 118 -15.39 1.16 17.65
N PRO A 119 -14.79 0.60 18.71
CA PRO A 119 -13.36 0.36 18.75
C PRO A 119 -12.91 -0.56 17.62
N ASP A 120 -11.83 -0.19 16.94
CA ASP A 120 -11.21 -0.98 15.90
C ASP A 120 -10.06 -1.81 16.50
N ALA A 121 -10.20 -3.14 16.53
CA ALA A 121 -9.19 -4.04 17.07
C ALA A 121 -7.83 -3.92 16.35
N ASP A 122 -7.82 -3.57 15.06
CA ASP A 122 -6.61 -3.35 14.28
C ASP A 122 -5.80 -2.15 14.81
N SER A 123 -6.46 -1.19 15.47
CA SER A 123 -5.82 0.02 16.00
C SER A 123 -4.67 -0.29 16.94
N LEU A 124 -4.71 -1.43 17.65
CA LEU A 124 -3.65 -1.85 18.55
C LEU A 124 -2.26 -1.98 17.88
N ARG A 125 -2.21 -2.18 16.56
CA ARG A 125 -0.93 -2.25 15.81
C ARG A 125 -0.29 -0.88 15.63
N TRP A 126 -1.06 0.21 15.73
CA TRP A 126 -0.62 1.50 15.21
C TRP A 126 -0.99 2.73 16.04
N SER A 127 -1.97 2.67 16.93
CA SER A 127 -2.41 3.79 17.77
C SER A 127 -1.54 4.04 19.01
N GLU A 128 -0.64 3.10 19.30
CA GLU A 128 0.20 3.07 20.51
C GLU A 128 -0.60 3.01 21.84
N GLN A 129 -1.91 2.76 21.75
CA GLN A 129 -2.79 2.60 22.91
C GLN A 129 -2.79 1.16 23.44
N PRO A 130 -3.04 0.96 24.75
CA PRO A 130 -3.15 -0.37 25.34
C PRO A 130 -4.46 -1.09 24.99
N GLN A 131 -5.47 -0.35 24.53
CA GLN A 131 -6.79 -0.86 24.15
C GLN A 131 -7.14 -0.36 22.74
N PRO A 132 -8.00 -1.09 22.01
CA PRO A 132 -8.59 -0.63 20.76
C PRO A 132 -9.22 0.76 20.91
N ILE A 133 -9.06 1.61 19.91
CA ILE A 133 -9.69 2.94 19.84
C ILE A 133 -10.73 2.97 18.73
N ALA A 134 -11.73 3.84 18.87
CA ALA A 134 -12.58 4.19 17.74
C ALA A 134 -11.76 4.92 16.68
N THR A 135 -12.11 4.76 15.40
CA THR A 135 -11.40 5.40 14.28
C THR A 135 -12.37 6.19 13.39
N PRO A 136 -13.07 7.18 13.97
CA PRO A 136 -14.20 7.82 13.32
C PRO A 136 -13.83 8.52 12.02
N ASN A 137 -12.63 9.10 11.90
CA ASN A 137 -12.25 9.85 10.72
C ASN A 137 -12.02 8.92 9.53
N PHE A 138 -11.26 7.84 9.72
CA PHE A 138 -11.07 6.87 8.64
C PHE A 138 -12.37 6.14 8.28
N ILE A 139 -13.18 5.75 9.27
CA ILE A 139 -14.45 5.06 9.00
C ILE A 139 -15.44 5.98 8.28
N GLN A 140 -15.58 7.24 8.69
CA GLN A 140 -16.46 8.19 8.00
C GLN A 140 -16.01 8.47 6.56
N ARG A 141 -14.69 8.56 6.33
CA ARG A 141 -14.13 8.62 4.97
C ARG A 141 -14.56 7.40 4.15
N LEU A 142 -14.36 6.19 4.68
CA LEU A 142 -14.73 4.94 4.01
C LEU A 142 -16.23 4.89 3.71
N GLN A 143 -17.08 5.24 4.67
CA GLN A 143 -18.53 5.31 4.47
C GLN A 143 -18.92 6.32 3.41
N SER A 144 -18.30 7.50 3.42
CA SER A 144 -18.54 8.54 2.42
C SER A 144 -18.18 8.06 1.01
N LEU A 145 -17.04 7.39 0.85
CA LEU A 145 -16.62 6.82 -0.43
C LEU A 145 -17.54 5.70 -0.90
N ILE A 146 -17.96 4.79 0.00
CA ILE A 146 -18.92 3.72 -0.33
C ILE A 146 -20.26 4.30 -0.81
N LEU A 147 -20.74 5.36 -0.18
CA LEU A 147 -22.01 5.99 -0.54
C LEU A 147 -21.95 6.80 -1.85
N GLN A 148 -20.76 7.30 -2.20
CA GLN A 148 -20.53 8.06 -3.44
C GLN A 148 -20.22 7.16 -4.63
N ASP A 149 -19.71 5.95 -4.39
CA ASP A 149 -19.35 5.01 -5.43
C ASP A 149 -20.59 4.28 -5.95
N ALA A 150 -21.03 4.68 -7.14
CA ALA A 150 -22.17 4.07 -7.83
C ALA A 150 -21.93 2.60 -8.20
N ALA A 151 -20.70 2.11 -8.20
CA ALA A 151 -20.34 0.71 -8.46
C ALA A 151 -20.15 -0.12 -7.17
N CYS A 152 -20.44 0.44 -6.00
CA CYS A 152 -20.46 -0.31 -4.75
C CYS A 152 -21.88 -0.81 -4.45
N THR A 153 -22.01 -2.06 -4.02
CA THR A 153 -23.28 -2.57 -3.48
C THR A 153 -23.23 -2.52 -1.96
N LEU A 154 -24.19 -1.85 -1.32
CA LEU A 154 -24.31 -1.76 0.13
C LEU A 154 -25.58 -2.44 0.61
N HIS A 155 -25.44 -3.55 1.33
CA HIS A 155 -26.53 -4.22 2.04
C HIS A 155 -26.47 -3.89 3.53
N ARG A 156 -27.44 -3.11 4.02
CA ARG A 156 -27.60 -2.82 5.44
C ARG A 156 -28.72 -3.67 6.04
N GLN A 157 -28.51 -4.17 7.26
CA GLN A 157 -29.55 -4.86 8.01
C GLN A 157 -30.81 -3.99 8.12
N HIS A 158 -31.97 -4.62 7.99
CA HIS A 158 -33.29 -3.98 7.97
C HIS A 158 -33.55 -3.02 6.80
N GLN A 159 -32.69 -3.00 5.78
CA GLN A 159 -32.92 -2.25 4.55
C GLN A 159 -33.00 -3.21 3.36
N PRO A 160 -33.81 -2.88 2.34
CA PRO A 160 -33.77 -3.62 1.08
C PRO A 160 -32.37 -3.50 0.46
N CYS A 161 -31.94 -4.54 -0.25
CA CYS A 161 -30.73 -4.51 -1.05
C CYS A 161 -31.07 -4.86 -2.49
N GLU A 162 -30.49 -4.09 -3.38
CA GLU A 162 -30.43 -4.36 -4.80
C GLU A 162 -28.96 -4.43 -5.19
N LEU A 163 -28.58 -5.47 -5.92
CA LEU A 163 -27.25 -5.54 -6.47
C LEU A 163 -27.09 -4.42 -7.50
N THR A 164 -25.97 -3.71 -7.41
CA THR A 164 -25.67 -2.63 -8.34
C THR A 164 -25.48 -3.19 -9.74
N VAL A 165 -26.18 -2.60 -10.71
CA VAL A 165 -26.02 -2.97 -12.13
C VAL A 165 -24.74 -2.37 -12.67
N LEU A 166 -23.93 -3.19 -13.34
CA LEU A 166 -22.75 -2.71 -14.03
C LEU A 166 -23.14 -1.93 -15.30
N PRO A 167 -22.48 -0.79 -15.58
CA PRO A 167 -22.66 -0.12 -16.85
C PRO A 167 -22.24 -1.03 -18.00
N GLU A 168 -22.85 -0.85 -19.17
CA GLU A 168 -22.39 -1.52 -20.39
C GLU A 168 -20.95 -1.10 -20.69
N ALA A 169 -20.10 -2.10 -20.94
CA ALA A 169 -18.71 -1.92 -21.30
C ALA A 169 -18.34 -2.90 -22.42
N ALA A 170 -17.22 -2.65 -23.09
CA ALA A 170 -16.70 -3.60 -24.06
C ALA A 170 -16.23 -4.88 -23.36
N ASP A 171 -16.37 -6.01 -24.05
CA ASP A 171 -15.80 -7.28 -23.60
C ASP A 171 -14.29 -7.13 -23.41
N TRP A 172 -13.83 -7.52 -22.23
CA TRP A 172 -12.44 -7.56 -21.87
C TRP A 172 -11.86 -8.94 -22.18
N THR A 173 -10.67 -8.94 -22.77
CA THR A 173 -9.91 -10.15 -23.04
C THR A 173 -8.74 -10.23 -22.05
N PRO A 174 -8.67 -11.28 -21.21
CA PRO A 174 -7.50 -11.51 -20.39
C PRO A 174 -6.27 -11.78 -21.27
N PRO A 175 -5.05 -11.45 -20.81
CA PRO A 175 -3.83 -11.86 -21.50
C PRO A 175 -3.76 -13.38 -21.65
N ASP A 176 -3.36 -13.84 -22.84
CA ASP A 176 -3.26 -15.26 -23.22
C ASP A 176 -1.86 -15.86 -22.91
N GLY A 177 -1.03 -15.11 -22.18
CA GLY A 177 0.37 -15.45 -21.92
C GLY A 177 1.36 -14.84 -22.92
N GLN A 178 0.88 -14.25 -24.02
CA GLN A 178 1.71 -13.41 -24.88
C GLN A 178 1.93 -12.03 -24.22
N PRO A 179 3.04 -11.33 -24.55
CA PRO A 179 3.23 -9.96 -24.09
C PRO A 179 2.12 -9.05 -24.62
N THR A 180 1.57 -8.20 -23.76
CA THR A 180 0.69 -7.11 -24.20
C THR A 180 1.45 -6.14 -25.10
N LEU A 181 0.75 -5.30 -25.86
CA LEU A 181 1.39 -4.29 -26.72
C LEU A 181 2.37 -3.38 -25.95
N GLU A 182 2.03 -3.04 -24.70
CA GLU A 182 2.89 -2.26 -23.83
C GLU A 182 4.13 -3.04 -23.39
N GLN A 183 3.95 -4.30 -22.96
CA GLN A 183 5.07 -5.17 -22.60
C GLN A 183 5.97 -5.46 -23.81
N GLN A 184 5.42 -5.64 -25.00
CA GLN A 184 6.17 -5.91 -26.23
C GLN A 184 7.10 -4.75 -26.59
N ARG A 185 6.66 -3.49 -26.43
CA ARG A 185 7.50 -2.30 -26.65
C ARG A 185 8.68 -2.26 -25.68
N VAL A 186 8.42 -2.55 -24.41
CA VAL A 186 9.45 -2.58 -23.38
C VAL A 186 10.43 -3.74 -23.61
N LEU A 187 9.94 -4.93 -23.97
CA LEU A 187 10.76 -6.09 -24.31
C LEU A 187 11.64 -5.82 -25.54
N GLN A 188 11.12 -5.14 -26.57
CA GLN A 188 11.93 -4.74 -27.73
C GLN A 188 13.10 -3.83 -27.32
N GLN A 189 12.85 -2.86 -26.44
CA GLN A 189 13.90 -1.98 -25.93
C GLN A 189 14.93 -2.75 -25.09
N LEU A 190 14.50 -3.66 -24.22
CA LEU A 190 15.38 -4.47 -23.38
C LEU A 190 16.19 -5.46 -24.21
N ASN A 191 15.61 -6.11 -25.21
CA ASN A 191 16.33 -7.04 -26.09
C ASN A 191 17.36 -6.35 -26.98
N ALA A 192 17.19 -5.05 -27.27
CA ALA A 192 18.16 -4.25 -28.01
C ALA A 192 19.26 -3.64 -27.13
N ALA A 193 19.18 -3.78 -25.80
CA ALA A 193 20.11 -3.17 -24.87
C ALA A 193 21.51 -3.79 -24.95
N GLN A 194 22.54 -2.95 -25.09
CA GLN A 194 23.95 -3.39 -25.01
C GLN A 194 24.46 -3.41 -23.57
N SER A 195 24.19 -2.33 -22.84
CA SER A 195 24.51 -2.14 -21.42
C SER A 195 23.53 -1.14 -20.78
N GLY A 196 23.52 -1.05 -19.45
CA GLY A 196 22.84 0.02 -18.73
C GLY A 196 21.87 -0.45 -17.65
N ILE A 197 21.29 0.53 -16.97
CA ILE A 197 20.35 0.33 -15.87
C ILE A 197 18.96 0.70 -16.35
N TYR A 198 18.03 -0.24 -16.28
CA TYR A 198 16.65 -0.09 -16.71
C TYR A 198 15.77 -0.18 -15.47
N VAL A 199 14.88 0.79 -15.27
CA VAL A 199 14.00 0.83 -14.11
C VAL A 199 12.57 0.74 -14.58
N LEU A 200 11.94 -0.41 -14.35
CA LEU A 200 10.55 -0.67 -14.66
C LEU A 200 9.68 -0.39 -13.45
N THR A 201 8.86 0.65 -13.56
CA THR A 201 7.95 1.09 -12.51
C THR A 201 6.51 0.83 -12.95
N ALA A 202 5.70 0.23 -12.08
CA ALA A 202 4.29 0.05 -12.36
C ALA A 202 3.48 -0.20 -11.08
N PRO A 203 2.19 0.13 -11.06
CA PRO A 203 1.24 -0.37 -10.08
C PRO A 203 1.25 -1.90 -9.94
N ARG A 204 0.61 -2.39 -8.88
CA ARG A 204 0.39 -3.83 -8.71
C ARG A 204 -0.57 -4.34 -9.80
N GLY A 205 -0.36 -5.58 -10.24
CA GLY A 205 -1.22 -6.20 -11.26
C GLY A 205 -1.01 -5.71 -12.70
N ARG A 206 0.11 -5.02 -12.98
CA ARG A 206 0.50 -4.54 -14.32
C ARG A 206 1.47 -5.46 -15.09
N GLY A 207 1.87 -6.59 -14.50
CA GLY A 207 2.68 -7.60 -15.20
C GLY A 207 4.19 -7.34 -15.23
N LYS A 208 4.74 -6.64 -14.22
CA LYS A 208 6.20 -6.41 -14.09
C LYS A 208 7.00 -7.71 -14.05
N SER A 209 6.70 -8.61 -13.10
CA SER A 209 7.40 -9.89 -12.95
C SER A 209 7.18 -10.81 -14.17
N THR A 210 6.00 -10.73 -14.79
CA THR A 210 5.69 -11.43 -16.06
C THR A 210 6.59 -10.93 -17.19
N LEU A 211 6.71 -9.61 -17.39
CA LEU A 211 7.61 -9.03 -18.40
C LEU A 211 9.07 -9.40 -18.13
N ALA A 212 9.50 -9.34 -16.88
CA ALA A 212 10.84 -9.77 -16.48
C ALA A 212 11.08 -11.25 -16.82
N GLY A 213 10.08 -12.12 -16.61
CA GLY A 213 10.15 -13.53 -16.99
C GLY A 213 10.21 -13.73 -18.51
N MET A 214 9.40 -12.99 -19.27
CA MET A 214 9.42 -12.99 -20.74
C MET A 214 10.79 -12.56 -21.29
N LEU A 215 11.44 -11.55 -20.70
CA LEU A 215 12.80 -11.15 -21.06
C LEU A 215 13.78 -12.32 -20.87
N VAL A 216 13.72 -13.02 -19.74
CA VAL A 216 14.60 -14.18 -19.47
C VAL A 216 14.32 -15.34 -20.45
N ALA A 217 13.05 -15.57 -20.79
CA ALA A 217 12.68 -16.61 -21.74
C ALA A 217 13.21 -16.32 -23.15
N ASP A 218 13.08 -15.07 -23.60
CA ASP A 218 13.48 -14.62 -24.94
C ASP A 218 15.00 -14.42 -25.08
N TRP A 219 15.70 -14.12 -23.97
CA TRP A 219 17.14 -13.88 -24.02
C TRP A 219 17.93 -15.17 -24.30
N PRO A 220 18.93 -15.14 -25.21
CA PRO A 220 19.70 -16.33 -25.58
C PRO A 220 20.81 -16.70 -24.59
N GLY A 221 21.26 -15.76 -23.76
CA GLY A 221 22.35 -15.97 -22.79
C GLY A 221 21.90 -16.11 -21.34
N GLU A 222 22.82 -15.92 -20.39
CA GLU A 222 22.60 -16.20 -18.97
C GLU A 222 21.95 -15.02 -18.24
N CYS A 223 20.85 -15.26 -17.53
CA CYS A 223 20.15 -14.24 -16.74
C CYS A 223 20.02 -14.69 -15.28
N TRP A 224 20.36 -13.80 -14.35
CA TRP A 224 20.19 -14.03 -12.92
C TRP A 224 19.09 -13.14 -12.35
N VAL A 225 18.44 -13.65 -11.31
CA VAL A 225 17.34 -12.95 -10.62
C VAL A 225 17.62 -12.86 -9.14
N THR A 226 17.32 -11.70 -8.58
CA THR A 226 17.31 -11.48 -7.14
C THR A 226 16.08 -10.70 -6.72
N ALA A 227 15.59 -10.96 -5.51
CA ALA A 227 14.40 -10.31 -4.95
C ALA A 227 14.47 -10.38 -3.41
N PRO A 228 13.75 -9.51 -2.67
CA PRO A 228 13.79 -9.52 -1.20
C PRO A 228 13.31 -10.85 -0.58
N ALA A 229 12.40 -11.55 -1.25
CA ALA A 229 11.93 -12.88 -0.86
C ALA A 229 11.78 -13.77 -2.10
N LYS A 230 12.03 -15.08 -1.93
CA LYS A 230 11.93 -16.05 -3.04
C LYS A 230 10.54 -16.07 -3.67
N SER A 231 9.48 -15.97 -2.87
CA SER A 231 8.10 -15.98 -3.35
C SER A 231 7.76 -14.83 -4.31
N ALA A 232 8.46 -13.69 -4.21
CA ALA A 232 8.30 -12.59 -5.15
C ALA A 232 8.80 -12.96 -6.56
N ALA A 233 9.78 -13.87 -6.66
CA ALA A 233 10.37 -14.32 -7.91
C ALA A 233 9.63 -15.52 -8.55
N ASP A 234 8.67 -16.15 -7.87
CA ASP A 234 8.00 -17.36 -8.37
C ASP A 234 7.28 -17.12 -9.71
N ARG A 235 6.54 -16.01 -9.83
CA ARG A 235 5.86 -15.64 -11.10
C ARG A 235 6.84 -15.36 -12.25
N LEU A 236 8.00 -14.79 -11.94
CA LEU A 236 9.06 -14.59 -12.93
C LEU A 236 9.60 -15.95 -13.39
N ALA A 237 9.86 -16.84 -12.43
CA ALA A 237 10.38 -18.18 -12.70
C ALA A 237 9.42 -19.01 -13.57
N GLU A 238 8.11 -18.96 -13.31
CA GLU A 238 7.08 -19.61 -14.14
C GLU A 238 7.15 -19.16 -15.61
N GLN A 239 7.36 -17.86 -15.85
CA GLN A 239 7.40 -17.26 -17.19
C GLN A 239 8.78 -17.36 -17.88
N SER A 240 9.82 -17.77 -17.15
CA SER A 240 11.20 -17.84 -17.65
C SER A 240 11.55 -19.11 -18.44
N ALA A 241 10.57 -20.01 -18.65
CA ALA A 241 10.78 -21.33 -19.24
C ALA A 241 11.89 -22.16 -18.54
N GLY A 242 12.09 -21.95 -17.23
CA GLY A 242 13.09 -22.67 -16.43
C GLY A 242 14.54 -22.23 -16.64
N LYS A 243 14.80 -21.17 -17.42
CA LYS A 243 16.15 -20.64 -17.67
C LYS A 243 16.72 -19.81 -16.52
N VAL A 244 15.90 -19.47 -15.53
CA VAL A 244 16.29 -18.48 -14.52
C VAL A 244 17.07 -19.08 -13.35
N ARG A 245 18.12 -18.39 -12.92
CA ARG A 245 18.82 -18.68 -11.67
C ARG A 245 18.51 -17.63 -10.60
N PHE A 246 17.78 -18.04 -9.56
CA PHE A 246 17.46 -17.17 -8.43
C PHE A 246 18.57 -17.13 -7.38
N TRP A 247 18.82 -15.94 -6.84
CA TRP A 247 19.70 -15.68 -5.70
C TRP A 247 19.04 -14.71 -4.72
N SER A 248 19.16 -14.96 -3.41
CA SER A 248 18.88 -13.90 -2.43
C SER A 248 19.93 -12.78 -2.54
N PRO A 249 19.60 -11.53 -2.17
CA PRO A 249 20.54 -10.40 -2.30
C PRO A 249 21.88 -10.65 -1.60
N ASP A 250 21.84 -11.17 -0.37
CA ASP A 250 23.05 -11.45 0.41
C ASP A 250 23.87 -12.60 -0.19
N ALA A 251 23.21 -13.66 -0.67
CA ALA A 251 23.91 -14.79 -1.30
C ALA A 251 24.56 -14.38 -2.63
N LEU A 252 23.90 -13.51 -3.40
CA LEU A 252 24.45 -12.99 -4.65
C LEU A 252 25.69 -12.12 -4.39
N LEU A 253 25.63 -11.24 -3.38
CA LEU A 253 26.79 -10.44 -3.00
C LEU A 253 27.97 -11.31 -2.55
N ALA A 254 27.72 -12.34 -1.74
CA ALA A 254 28.75 -13.29 -1.32
C ALA A 254 29.34 -14.06 -2.51
N GLN A 255 28.51 -14.45 -3.49
CA GLN A 255 28.98 -15.09 -4.71
C GLN A 255 29.89 -14.17 -5.53
N LEU A 256 29.53 -12.90 -5.67
CA LEU A 256 30.32 -11.91 -6.43
C LEU A 256 31.68 -11.61 -5.78
N GLU A 257 31.79 -11.75 -4.46
CA GLU A 257 33.08 -11.61 -3.75
C GLU A 257 34.04 -12.76 -4.06
N GLN A 258 33.53 -13.95 -4.35
CA GLN A 258 34.34 -15.13 -4.67
C GLN A 258 34.59 -15.28 -6.17
N HIS A 259 33.57 -15.02 -6.99
CA HIS A 259 33.58 -15.23 -8.44
C HIS A 259 32.84 -14.07 -9.14
N PRO A 260 33.53 -13.24 -9.93
CA PRO A 260 32.89 -12.21 -10.74
C PRO A 260 31.87 -12.82 -11.71
N ALA A 261 30.73 -12.14 -11.90
CA ALA A 261 29.67 -12.57 -12.82
C ALA A 261 29.96 -12.21 -14.29
N ALA A 262 31.16 -12.54 -14.77
CA ALA A 262 31.62 -12.14 -16.11
C ALA A 262 30.80 -12.75 -17.26
N ASP A 263 30.21 -13.93 -17.04
CA ASP A 263 29.43 -14.66 -18.04
C ASP A 263 27.91 -14.40 -17.94
N VAL A 264 27.49 -13.43 -17.13
CA VAL A 264 26.06 -13.12 -16.91
C VAL A 264 25.67 -11.87 -17.67
N ASP A 265 24.68 -12.01 -18.54
CA ASP A 265 24.20 -10.95 -19.42
C ASP A 265 23.27 -9.96 -18.73
N TRP A 266 22.38 -10.46 -17.88
CA TRP A 266 21.36 -9.68 -17.19
C TRP A 266 21.28 -10.02 -15.71
N LEU A 267 21.22 -9.00 -14.88
CA LEU A 267 20.67 -9.11 -13.53
C LEU A 267 19.27 -8.48 -13.50
N LEU A 268 18.26 -9.25 -13.11
CA LEU A 268 16.94 -8.72 -12.84
C LEU A 268 16.73 -8.68 -11.31
N ILE A 269 16.35 -7.51 -10.81
CA ILE A 269 16.11 -7.26 -9.39
C ILE A 269 14.62 -6.96 -9.21
N ASP A 270 13.86 -7.94 -8.70
CA ASP A 270 12.43 -7.76 -8.43
C ASP A 270 12.17 -7.11 -7.06
N GLU A 271 11.18 -6.22 -7.03
CA GLU A 271 10.89 -5.30 -5.91
C GLU A 271 12.15 -4.62 -5.35
N ALA A 272 12.95 -4.01 -6.24
CA ALA A 272 14.23 -3.39 -5.92
C ALA A 272 14.12 -2.35 -4.78
N ALA A 273 12.98 -1.66 -4.65
CA ALA A 273 12.77 -0.66 -3.59
C ALA A 273 12.64 -1.26 -2.18
N ALA A 274 12.60 -2.59 -2.03
CA ALA A 274 12.68 -3.26 -0.74
C ALA A 274 14.12 -3.67 -0.36
N ILE A 275 15.08 -3.58 -1.28
CA ILE A 275 16.48 -3.95 -1.05
C ILE A 275 17.27 -2.71 -0.61
N PRO A 276 18.12 -2.79 0.44
CA PRO A 276 18.91 -1.65 0.90
C PRO A 276 19.77 -1.04 -0.21
N THR A 277 19.74 0.30 -0.32
CA THR A 277 20.50 1.06 -1.31
C THR A 277 21.98 0.67 -1.43
N PRO A 278 22.75 0.46 -0.34
CA PRO A 278 24.15 0.05 -0.46
C PRO A 278 24.33 -1.31 -1.16
N GLN A 279 23.40 -2.25 -0.93
CA GLN A 279 23.42 -3.54 -1.61
C GLN A 279 23.10 -3.38 -3.10
N LEU A 280 22.06 -2.61 -3.43
CA LEU A 280 21.69 -2.33 -4.82
C LEU A 280 22.83 -1.68 -5.60
N SER A 281 23.51 -0.68 -5.04
CA SER A 281 24.64 -0.02 -5.73
C SER A 281 25.76 -1.02 -6.06
N ARG A 282 26.07 -1.95 -5.15
CA ARG A 282 27.07 -3.00 -5.39
C ARG A 282 26.62 -3.99 -6.47
N LEU A 283 25.36 -4.44 -6.40
CA LEU A 283 24.80 -5.35 -7.39
C LEU A 283 24.77 -4.71 -8.77
N ILE A 284 24.28 -3.48 -8.88
CA ILE A 284 24.18 -2.76 -10.16
C ILE A 284 25.54 -2.60 -10.83
N ALA A 285 26.59 -2.30 -10.05
CA ALA A 285 27.93 -2.11 -10.59
C ALA A 285 28.60 -3.40 -11.10
N ALA A 286 28.06 -4.58 -10.75
CA ALA A 286 28.67 -5.87 -11.06
C ALA A 286 28.22 -6.48 -12.39
N PHE A 287 27.18 -5.94 -13.04
CA PHE A 287 26.58 -6.51 -14.25
C PHE A 287 26.50 -5.49 -15.38
N PRO A 288 26.61 -5.92 -16.65
CA PRO A 288 26.55 -5.02 -17.79
C PRO A 288 25.14 -4.47 -18.04
N ARG A 289 24.10 -5.26 -17.76
CA ARG A 289 22.68 -4.89 -17.89
C ARG A 289 21.92 -5.25 -16.63
N VAL A 290 21.15 -4.30 -16.13
CA VAL A 290 20.37 -4.47 -14.91
C VAL A 290 18.94 -4.00 -15.14
N LEU A 291 17.97 -4.87 -14.87
CA LEU A 291 16.55 -4.52 -14.83
C LEU A 291 16.10 -4.44 -13.38
N LEU A 292 15.78 -3.25 -12.90
CA LEU A 292 15.16 -3.02 -11.61
C LEU A 292 13.64 -2.94 -11.80
N THR A 293 12.89 -3.86 -11.22
CA THR A 293 11.42 -3.75 -11.19
C THR A 293 10.98 -3.28 -9.80
N THR A 294 10.01 -2.38 -9.74
CA THR A 294 9.50 -1.87 -8.47
C THR A 294 8.02 -1.53 -8.54
N THR A 295 7.27 -1.91 -7.50
CA THR A 295 5.88 -1.48 -7.37
C THR A 295 5.82 -0.02 -6.90
N VAL A 296 5.28 0.84 -7.77
CA VAL A 296 4.83 2.20 -7.41
C VAL A 296 3.34 2.14 -7.11
N GLN A 297 2.82 3.02 -6.25
CA GLN A 297 1.38 3.17 -6.00
C GLN A 297 0.71 1.86 -5.52
N GLY A 298 0.71 1.65 -4.20
CA GLY A 298 0.14 0.47 -3.55
C GLY A 298 0.53 0.39 -2.08
N TYR A 299 0.03 -0.62 -1.34
CA TYR A 299 0.24 -0.75 0.11
C TYR A 299 1.71 -0.97 0.53
N GLU A 300 2.57 -1.34 -0.42
CA GLU A 300 4.01 -1.56 -0.15
C GLU A 300 4.80 -0.24 -0.18
N GLY A 301 4.26 0.82 -0.81
CA GLY A 301 4.64 2.22 -0.64
C GLY A 301 6.13 2.59 -0.77
N THR A 302 6.94 1.79 -1.48
CA THR A 302 8.41 1.95 -1.58
C THR A 302 8.88 2.55 -2.91
N GLY A 303 8.12 2.37 -4.01
CA GLY A 303 8.60 2.69 -5.36
C GLY A 303 8.90 4.18 -5.61
N ARG A 304 8.13 5.12 -5.03
CA ARG A 304 8.30 6.55 -5.36
C ARG A 304 9.47 7.22 -4.65
N GLY A 305 9.61 7.00 -3.34
CA GLY A 305 10.78 7.47 -2.59
C GLY A 305 12.07 6.87 -3.14
N PHE A 306 12.00 5.62 -3.62
CA PHE A 306 13.06 4.95 -4.36
C PHE A 306 13.43 5.71 -5.65
N ILE A 307 12.48 5.99 -6.54
CA ILE A 307 12.75 6.73 -7.79
C ILE A 307 13.36 8.11 -7.49
N LEU A 308 12.77 8.87 -6.57
CA LEU A 308 13.18 10.26 -6.30
C LEU A 308 14.55 10.38 -5.60
N LYS A 309 15.00 9.34 -4.89
CA LYS A 309 16.27 9.39 -4.13
C LYS A 309 17.33 8.48 -4.72
N PHE A 310 17.00 7.22 -4.93
CA PHE A 310 17.95 6.23 -5.41
C PHE A 310 18.22 6.39 -6.91
N CYS A 311 17.18 6.42 -7.75
CA CYS A 311 17.41 6.60 -9.19
C CYS A 311 18.04 7.96 -9.51
N ALA A 312 17.74 8.99 -8.72
CA ALA A 312 18.42 10.29 -8.81
C ALA A 312 19.93 10.24 -8.46
N SER A 313 20.38 9.22 -7.73
CA SER A 313 21.80 8.98 -7.42
C SER A 313 22.53 8.14 -8.48
N LEU A 314 21.78 7.50 -9.39
CA LEU A 314 22.37 6.73 -10.49
C LEU A 314 22.88 7.70 -11.56
N PRO A 315 24.06 7.42 -12.16
CA PRO A 315 24.65 8.33 -13.15
C PRO A 315 23.79 8.45 -14.41
N GLN A 316 23.26 7.33 -14.90
CA GLN A 316 22.33 7.23 -16.03
C GLN A 316 21.44 6.00 -15.85
N TRP A 317 20.15 6.12 -16.18
CA TRP A 317 19.21 5.01 -16.18
C TRP A 317 18.07 5.28 -17.18
N HIS A 318 17.40 4.21 -17.61
CA HIS A 318 16.28 4.25 -18.54
C HIS A 318 14.96 4.04 -17.77
N ASP A 319 14.04 5.01 -17.88
CA ASP A 319 12.71 4.92 -17.28
C ASP A 319 11.78 4.09 -18.16
N LEU A 320 11.22 3.03 -17.58
CA LEU A 320 10.25 2.13 -18.20
C LEU A 320 9.01 2.06 -17.33
N ARG A 321 7.82 2.05 -17.95
CA ARG A 321 6.54 2.04 -17.24
C ARG A 321 5.58 1.02 -17.82
N LEU A 322 4.74 0.45 -16.96
CA LEU A 322 3.55 -0.30 -17.36
C LEU A 322 2.33 0.31 -16.67
N ASP A 323 1.37 0.79 -17.44
CA ASP A 323 0.18 1.45 -16.92
C ASP A 323 -1.07 0.58 -17.03
N ALA A 324 -1.17 -0.27 -18.06
CA ALA A 324 -2.38 -1.03 -18.33
C ALA A 324 -2.56 -2.22 -17.38
N PRO A 325 -3.69 -2.32 -16.64
CA PRO A 325 -4.00 -3.49 -15.82
C PRO A 325 -4.08 -4.74 -16.68
N ILE A 326 -3.49 -5.84 -16.19
CA ILE A 326 -3.52 -7.13 -16.88
C ILE A 326 -4.39 -8.18 -16.16
N ARG A 327 -4.67 -7.96 -14.86
CA ARG A 327 -5.50 -8.86 -14.03
C ARG A 327 -6.99 -8.55 -14.12
N TRP A 328 -7.31 -7.31 -14.48
CA TRP A 328 -8.64 -6.76 -14.64
C TRP A 328 -8.60 -5.69 -15.73
N SER A 329 -9.76 -5.23 -16.17
CA SER A 329 -9.88 -4.20 -17.19
C SER A 329 -9.68 -2.80 -16.60
N LYS A 330 -9.44 -1.81 -17.47
CA LYS A 330 -9.37 -0.40 -17.05
C LYS A 330 -10.70 0.14 -16.49
N ALA A 331 -11.80 -0.56 -16.72
CA ALA A 331 -13.13 -0.21 -16.22
C ALA A 331 -13.41 -0.78 -14.82
N ASP A 332 -12.45 -1.49 -14.21
CA ASP A 332 -12.60 -2.04 -12.86
C ASP A 332 -12.90 -0.93 -11.84
N PRO A 333 -14.00 -1.01 -11.08
CA PRO A 333 -14.36 0.01 -10.09
C PRO A 333 -13.62 -0.17 -8.76
N LEU A 334 -13.22 -1.40 -8.43
CA LEU A 334 -12.60 -1.71 -7.13
C LEU A 334 -11.20 -1.09 -6.96
N GLU A 335 -10.39 -1.06 -8.01
CA GLU A 335 -9.05 -0.46 -7.97
C GLU A 335 -9.10 1.07 -7.72
N PRO A 336 -9.85 1.88 -8.48
CA PRO A 336 -10.06 3.30 -8.19
C PRO A 336 -10.59 3.55 -6.78
N PHE A 337 -11.57 2.77 -6.32
CA PHE A 337 -12.12 2.88 -4.97
C PHE A 337 -11.04 2.72 -3.90
N LEU A 338 -10.22 1.67 -3.99
CA LEU A 338 -9.13 1.44 -3.03
C LEU A 338 -8.01 2.47 -3.13
N ASN A 339 -7.69 2.91 -4.35
CA ASN A 339 -6.71 3.97 -4.58
C ASN A 339 -7.15 5.28 -3.92
N GLN A 340 -8.44 5.62 -4.01
CA GLN A 340 -9.00 6.81 -3.37
C GLN A 340 -9.09 6.64 -1.85
N LEU A 341 -9.54 5.47 -1.36
CA LEU A 341 -9.62 5.18 0.08
C LEU A 341 -8.26 5.33 0.77
N LEU A 342 -7.21 4.75 0.17
CA LEU A 342 -5.88 4.63 0.76
C LEU A 342 -4.86 5.65 0.22
N LEU A 343 -5.30 6.58 -0.64
CA LEU A 343 -4.49 7.65 -1.23
C LEU A 343 -3.25 7.12 -1.98
N PHE A 344 -3.37 6.01 -2.72
CA PHE A 344 -2.23 5.41 -3.43
C PHE A 344 -1.72 6.23 -4.61
N ASN A 345 -2.59 7.05 -5.22
CA ASN A 345 -2.29 7.77 -6.45
C ASN A 345 -2.02 9.27 -6.25
N ASP A 346 -2.09 9.78 -5.02
CA ASP A 346 -2.01 11.21 -4.74
C ASP A 346 -0.56 11.68 -4.66
N ALA A 347 0.05 11.84 -5.84
CA ALA A 347 1.10 12.81 -6.00
C ALA A 347 0.58 14.18 -5.58
N PRO A 348 1.23 14.88 -4.62
CA PRO A 348 0.93 16.29 -4.46
C PRO A 348 1.23 16.95 -5.80
N ALA A 349 0.30 17.77 -6.27
CA ALA A 349 0.55 18.58 -7.46
C ALA A 349 1.82 19.41 -7.20
N GLU A 350 2.73 19.46 -8.19
CA GLU A 350 3.92 20.30 -8.05
C GLU A 350 3.49 21.75 -7.89
N VAL A 351 3.99 22.41 -6.85
CA VAL A 351 3.82 23.85 -6.70
C VAL A 351 4.73 24.52 -7.74
N PRO A 352 4.18 25.30 -8.69
CA PRO A 352 5.00 26.01 -9.66
C PRO A 352 6.00 26.91 -8.94
N VAL A 353 7.23 26.98 -9.46
CA VAL A 353 8.33 27.75 -8.84
C VAL A 353 7.95 29.22 -8.60
N GLU A 354 7.10 29.77 -9.47
CA GLU A 354 6.57 31.13 -9.41
C GLU A 354 5.65 31.40 -8.20
N VAL A 355 5.06 30.36 -7.62
CA VAL A 355 4.11 30.42 -6.49
C VAL A 355 4.79 30.03 -5.18
N LEU A 356 6.08 29.67 -5.21
CA LEU A 356 6.82 29.29 -4.01
C LEU A 356 6.96 30.51 -3.08
N PRO A 357 6.48 30.40 -1.83
CA PRO A 357 6.59 31.50 -0.88
C PRO A 357 8.06 31.73 -0.53
N SER A 358 8.47 33.00 -0.44
CA SER A 358 9.73 33.34 0.22
C SER A 358 9.63 33.04 1.71
N GLU A 359 10.75 32.94 2.43
CA GLU A 359 10.73 32.70 3.89
C GLU A 359 9.80 33.67 4.65
N GLN A 360 9.62 34.89 4.13
CA GLN A 360 8.82 35.95 4.73
C GLN A 360 7.33 35.91 4.35
N SER A 361 6.95 35.16 3.30
CA SER A 361 5.55 35.02 2.85
C SER A 361 4.97 33.63 3.10
N LEU A 362 5.68 32.76 3.82
CA LEU A 362 5.21 31.44 4.23
C LEU A 362 4.02 31.55 5.18
N GLN A 363 2.87 31.04 4.74
CA GLN A 363 1.72 30.83 5.61
C GLN A 363 1.83 29.45 6.26
N LEU A 364 1.99 29.42 7.58
CA LEU A 364 2.03 28.18 8.33
C LEU A 364 0.70 27.93 9.05
N THR A 365 0.06 26.82 8.72
CA THR A 365 -1.26 26.46 9.23
C THR A 365 -1.16 25.20 10.09
N ALA A 366 -1.62 25.28 11.34
CA ALA A 366 -1.80 24.09 12.17
C ALA A 366 -3.05 23.34 11.69
N ILE A 367 -2.96 22.01 11.56
CA ILE A 367 -4.06 21.18 11.05
C ILE A 367 -4.60 20.29 12.17
N GLN A 368 -5.91 20.31 12.34
CA GLN A 368 -6.67 19.46 13.25
C GLN A 368 -7.14 18.19 12.54
N CYS A 369 -7.22 17.07 13.28
CA CYS A 369 -7.62 15.79 12.67
C CYS A 369 -9.02 15.80 12.02
N GLY A 370 -9.94 16.64 12.50
CA GLY A 370 -11.27 16.77 11.91
C GLY A 370 -11.27 17.41 10.51
N GLU A 371 -10.24 18.22 10.19
CA GLU A 371 -10.13 18.89 8.89
C GLU A 371 -9.87 17.88 7.75
N TRP A 372 -9.36 16.68 8.06
CA TRP A 372 -9.14 15.62 7.06
C TRP A 372 -10.41 15.18 6.34
N LEU A 373 -11.57 15.33 6.99
CA LEU A 373 -12.87 14.98 6.42
C LEU A 373 -13.49 16.11 5.61
N SER A 374 -13.37 17.36 6.09
CA SER A 374 -13.93 18.53 5.41
C SER A 374 -13.07 18.99 4.23
N GLU A 375 -11.76 18.77 4.29
CA GLU A 375 -10.78 19.21 3.29
C GLU A 375 -10.00 18.01 2.70
N PRO A 376 -10.65 17.13 1.90
CA PRO A 376 -10.00 15.93 1.37
C PRO A 376 -8.80 16.24 0.45
N GLY A 377 -8.80 17.40 -0.21
CA GLY A 377 -7.65 17.87 -1.00
C GLY A 377 -6.42 18.19 -0.15
N LEU A 378 -6.63 18.82 1.02
CA LEU A 378 -5.55 19.07 1.98
C LEU A 378 -4.96 17.76 2.50
N LEU A 379 -5.81 16.78 2.85
CA LEU A 379 -5.37 15.45 3.27
C LEU A 379 -4.50 14.78 2.19
N ALA A 380 -4.97 14.80 0.93
CA ALA A 380 -4.25 14.20 -0.19
C ALA A 380 -2.88 14.88 -0.42
N ASP A 381 -2.82 16.21 -0.48
CA ASP A 381 -1.58 16.95 -0.68
C ASP A 381 -0.61 16.76 0.51
N PHE A 382 -1.12 16.82 1.75
CA PHE A 382 -0.33 16.65 2.97
C PHE A 382 0.26 15.23 3.08
N TYR A 383 -0.59 14.20 2.99
CA TYR A 383 -0.15 12.81 3.08
C TYR A 383 0.69 12.42 1.86
N GLY A 384 0.34 12.87 0.66
CA GLY A 384 1.11 12.68 -0.57
C GLY A 384 2.52 13.25 -0.47
N LEU A 385 2.68 14.44 0.12
CA LEU A 385 4.00 15.03 0.36
C LEU A 385 4.81 14.18 1.35
N LEU A 386 4.23 13.82 2.49
CA LEU A 386 4.91 12.99 3.49
C LEU A 386 5.27 11.61 2.97
N THR A 387 4.46 11.01 2.10
CA THR A 387 4.76 9.70 1.52
C THR A 387 5.84 9.79 0.45
N SER A 388 5.81 10.81 -0.41
CA SER A 388 6.82 11.01 -1.45
C SER A 388 8.25 11.21 -0.92
N ALA A 389 8.39 11.78 0.28
CA ALA A 389 9.69 12.06 0.89
C ALA A 389 10.28 10.88 1.67
N HIS A 390 9.52 9.81 1.90
CA HIS A 390 9.94 8.66 2.70
C HIS A 390 10.22 7.43 1.81
N TYR A 391 11.25 6.65 2.17
CA TYR A 391 11.67 5.48 1.40
C TYR A 391 10.68 4.31 1.51
N ARG A 392 9.93 4.23 2.61
CA ARG A 392 8.88 3.24 2.83
C ARG A 392 7.67 3.93 3.43
N THR A 393 6.51 3.71 2.82
CA THR A 393 5.23 4.22 3.27
C THR A 393 4.26 3.06 3.38
N SER A 394 3.33 3.13 4.32
CA SER A 394 2.31 2.09 4.49
C SER A 394 0.94 2.76 4.64
N PRO A 395 -0.14 2.13 4.15
CA PRO A 395 -1.52 2.55 4.45
C PRO A 395 -1.79 2.72 5.95
N LEU A 396 -1.00 2.05 6.80
CA LEU A 396 -1.04 2.19 8.26
C LEU A 396 -0.74 3.63 8.71
N ASP A 397 0.13 4.33 7.97
CA ASP A 397 0.45 5.74 8.26
C ASP A 397 -0.77 6.64 8.08
N LEU A 398 -1.64 6.33 7.11
CA LEU A 398 -2.89 7.07 6.90
C LEU A 398 -3.85 6.85 8.07
N ARG A 399 -3.98 5.60 8.55
CA ARG A 399 -4.78 5.28 9.75
C ARG A 399 -4.29 6.05 10.97
N ARG A 400 -2.97 6.07 11.18
CA ARG A 400 -2.36 6.85 12.25
C ARG A 400 -2.68 8.32 12.10
N LEU A 401 -2.43 8.90 10.93
CA LEU A 401 -2.63 10.32 10.66
C LEU A 401 -4.08 10.76 10.91
N MET A 402 -5.05 9.91 10.57
CA MET A 402 -6.47 10.24 10.70
C MET A 402 -6.99 10.08 12.13
N ASP A 403 -6.55 9.05 12.89
CA ASP A 403 -7.24 8.66 14.13
C ASP A 403 -6.33 8.39 15.34
N ALA A 404 -5.00 8.30 15.19
CA ALA A 404 -4.15 8.06 16.35
C ALA A 404 -4.14 9.30 17.28
N PRO A 405 -4.18 9.09 18.61
CA PRO A 405 -4.15 10.17 19.58
C PRO A 405 -2.73 10.77 19.73
N GLY A 406 -2.64 11.96 20.32
CA GLY A 406 -1.36 12.60 20.61
C GLY A 406 -0.59 13.03 19.36
N LEU A 407 -1.29 13.24 18.24
CA LEU A 407 -0.69 13.74 17.00
C LEU A 407 -0.92 15.24 16.87
N SER A 408 0.04 15.92 16.23
CA SER A 408 -0.11 17.32 15.84
C SER A 408 0.50 17.53 14.45
N PHE A 409 -0.16 18.35 13.65
CA PHE A 409 0.21 18.57 12.25
C PHE A 409 0.31 20.05 11.95
N ALA A 410 1.26 20.42 11.10
CA ALA A 410 1.29 21.74 10.50
C ALA A 410 1.76 21.67 9.05
N ALA A 411 1.26 22.58 8.23
CA ALA A 411 1.62 22.71 6.83
C ALA A 411 2.10 24.12 6.51
N ALA A 412 3.08 24.20 5.63
CA ALA A 412 3.44 25.43 4.95
C ALA A 412 2.67 25.49 3.63
N MET A 413 1.83 26.51 3.48
CA MET A 413 0.94 26.68 2.35
C MET A 413 1.55 27.62 1.30
N ALA A 414 1.36 27.26 0.03
CA ALA A 414 1.66 28.07 -1.14
C ALA A 414 0.36 28.24 -1.95
N GLY A 415 -0.43 29.26 -1.60
CA GLY A 415 -1.84 29.31 -1.99
C GLY A 415 -2.59 28.12 -1.38
N ASP A 416 -3.33 27.38 -2.20
CA ASP A 416 -4.13 26.22 -1.74
C ASP A 416 -3.32 24.90 -1.71
N ARG A 417 -2.00 24.96 -1.90
CA ARG A 417 -1.13 23.78 -2.01
C ARG A 417 -0.18 23.64 -0.84
N VAL A 418 0.10 22.40 -0.43
CA VAL A 418 1.07 22.08 0.63
C VAL A 418 2.50 22.10 0.06
N ALA A 419 3.27 23.13 0.42
CA ALA A 419 4.69 23.26 0.08
C ALA A 419 5.61 22.54 1.08
N GLY A 420 5.18 22.46 2.35
CA GLY A 420 5.87 21.74 3.41
C GLY A 420 4.89 21.16 4.42
N ALA A 421 5.26 20.05 5.06
CA ALA A 421 4.42 19.38 6.04
C ALA A 421 5.29 18.87 7.21
N ILE A 422 4.76 18.99 8.43
CA ILE A 422 5.34 18.39 9.64
C ILE A 422 4.27 17.61 10.40
N TRP A 423 4.67 16.42 10.86
CA TRP A 423 3.87 15.54 11.71
C TRP A 423 4.64 15.25 13.00
N LEU A 424 4.06 15.66 14.12
CA LEU A 424 4.56 15.49 15.47
C LEU A 424 3.77 14.42 16.24
N VAL A 425 4.44 13.71 17.13
CA VAL A 425 3.87 12.71 18.05
C VAL A 425 4.24 13.10 19.47
N GLU A 426 3.27 13.20 20.37
CA GLU A 426 3.49 13.44 21.79
C GLU A 426 4.20 12.26 22.44
N GLU A 427 5.25 12.53 23.20
CA GLU A 427 6.01 11.54 23.95
C GLU A 427 6.34 12.01 25.37
N GLY A 428 6.58 11.06 26.25
CA GLY A 428 6.94 11.26 27.64
C GLY A 428 5.73 11.32 28.56
N GLY A 429 5.85 11.99 29.70
CA GLY A 429 4.79 12.02 30.72
C GLY A 429 4.58 10.67 31.43
N LEU A 430 5.55 9.77 31.41
CA LEU A 430 5.49 8.52 32.16
C LEU A 430 5.54 8.81 33.67
N SER A 431 4.92 7.94 34.47
CA SER A 431 5.06 8.03 35.93
C SER A 431 6.52 7.80 36.33
N PRO A 432 7.02 8.44 37.40
CA PRO A 432 8.40 8.22 37.87
C PRO A 432 8.72 6.73 38.11
N THR A 433 7.75 5.98 38.61
CA THR A 433 7.87 4.52 38.80
C THR A 433 8.09 3.81 37.47
N LEU A 434 7.28 4.10 36.45
CA LEU A 434 7.41 3.45 35.14
C LEU A 434 8.68 3.90 34.41
N ALA A 435 9.06 5.17 34.53
CA ALA A 435 10.32 5.70 33.98
C ALA A 435 11.54 4.97 34.57
N HIS A 436 11.54 4.71 35.88
CA HIS A 436 12.59 3.92 36.54
C HIS A 436 12.63 2.47 36.03
N GLU A 437 11.47 1.83 35.84
CA GLU A 437 11.40 0.47 35.29
C GLU A 437 11.89 0.38 33.84
N VAL A 438 11.65 1.44 33.03
CA VAL A 438 12.20 1.56 31.67
C VAL A 438 13.71 1.70 31.70
N TRP A 439 14.23 2.61 32.53
CA TRP A 439 15.68 2.80 32.73
C TRP A 439 16.36 1.50 33.17
N ALA A 440 15.74 0.77 34.09
CA ALA A 440 16.25 -0.51 34.56
C ALA A 440 16.11 -1.68 33.56
N GLY A 441 15.55 -1.43 32.36
CA GLY A 441 15.35 -2.43 31.31
C GLY A 441 14.29 -3.49 31.64
N ARG A 442 13.47 -3.29 32.69
CA ARG A 442 12.45 -4.25 33.14
C ARG A 442 11.12 -4.09 32.43
N ARG A 443 10.82 -2.89 31.90
CA ARG A 443 9.58 -2.58 31.18
C ARG A 443 9.89 -1.86 29.88
N ARG A 444 9.10 -2.14 28.84
CA ARG A 444 9.12 -1.45 27.55
C ARG A 444 7.68 -1.14 27.11
N PRO A 445 7.07 -0.03 27.59
CA PRO A 445 5.73 0.35 27.20
C PRO A 445 5.64 0.64 25.70
N ARG A 446 4.44 0.55 25.11
CA ARG A 446 4.21 0.98 23.73
C ARG A 446 4.32 2.51 23.61
N GLY A 447 4.72 2.97 22.43
CA GLY A 447 4.96 4.39 22.13
C GLY A 447 6.19 4.97 22.85
N ASN A 448 6.28 6.30 22.89
CA ASN A 448 7.33 7.05 23.60
C ASN A 448 8.77 6.65 23.17
N LEU A 449 8.99 6.49 21.87
CA LEU A 449 10.21 5.91 21.32
C LEU A 449 11.48 6.63 21.79
N VAL A 450 11.52 7.96 21.67
CA VAL A 450 12.69 8.76 22.03
C VAL A 450 12.75 8.98 23.54
N ALA A 451 11.63 9.30 24.17
CA ALA A 451 11.57 9.49 25.62
C ALA A 451 12.03 8.25 26.41
N GLN A 452 11.59 7.05 26.00
CA GLN A 452 12.05 5.78 26.58
C GLN A 452 13.51 5.47 26.21
N SER A 453 13.94 5.77 24.98
CA SER A 453 15.33 5.55 24.56
C SER A 453 16.32 6.38 25.37
N LEU A 454 15.97 7.64 25.69
CA LEU A 454 16.79 8.50 26.55
C LEU A 454 16.93 7.94 27.97
N ALA A 455 15.85 7.34 28.51
CA ALA A 455 15.91 6.65 29.79
C ALA A 455 16.72 5.34 29.72
N ALA A 456 16.36 4.43 28.82
CA ALA A 456 16.93 3.07 28.74
C ALA A 456 18.37 3.02 28.22
N HIS A 457 18.76 3.92 27.32
CA HIS A 457 20.08 3.93 26.68
C HIS A 457 20.92 5.16 27.06
N GLY A 458 20.29 6.29 27.32
CA GLY A 458 20.97 7.53 27.71
C GLY A 458 21.17 7.70 29.21
N GLY A 459 20.58 6.84 30.04
CA GLY A 459 20.62 6.95 31.50
C GLY A 459 19.83 8.14 32.08
N GLN A 460 19.04 8.83 31.25
CA GLN A 460 18.28 10.02 31.64
C GLN A 460 16.84 9.63 32.02
N ILE A 461 16.63 9.18 33.25
CA ILE A 461 15.31 8.75 33.74
C ILE A 461 14.26 9.85 33.58
N ASP A 462 14.64 11.10 33.89
CA ASP A 462 13.74 12.26 33.81
C ASP A 462 13.22 12.51 32.39
N ALA A 463 13.95 12.11 31.35
CA ALA A 463 13.51 12.27 29.97
C ALA A 463 12.20 11.54 29.66
N ALA A 464 11.94 10.40 30.32
CA ALA A 464 10.68 9.67 30.20
C ALA A 464 9.53 10.36 30.97
N VAL A 465 9.84 11.13 32.01
CA VAL A 465 8.84 11.86 32.82
C VAL A 465 8.45 13.19 32.17
N LEU A 466 9.41 13.88 31.56
CA LEU A 466 9.19 15.12 30.81
C LEU A 466 8.24 14.89 29.64
N ARG A 467 7.56 15.95 29.18
CA ARG A 467 6.70 15.92 27.99
C ARG A 467 7.45 16.52 26.80
N SER A 468 7.34 15.88 25.65
CA SER A 468 7.99 16.28 24.41
C SER A 468 7.11 16.00 23.21
N ARG A 469 7.49 16.55 22.06
CA ARG A 469 6.91 16.22 20.76
C ARG A 469 8.02 15.74 19.84
N ARG A 470 7.95 14.48 19.43
CA ARG A 470 8.87 13.91 18.47
C ARG A 470 8.41 14.27 17.05
N VAL A 471 9.33 14.77 16.23
CA VAL A 471 9.11 14.87 14.79
C VAL A 471 9.05 13.46 14.22
N SER A 472 7.85 13.02 13.83
CA SER A 472 7.65 11.74 13.15
C SER A 472 8.03 11.85 11.68
N ARG A 473 7.54 12.90 11.01
CA ARG A 473 7.89 13.21 9.62
C ARG A 473 7.97 14.71 9.41
N ILE A 474 8.88 15.13 8.55
CA ILE A 474 8.94 16.47 8.00
C ILE A 474 9.36 16.37 6.53
N ALA A 475 8.61 17.02 5.65
CA ALA A 475 8.86 17.00 4.22
C ALA A 475 8.63 18.38 3.60
N VAL A 476 9.39 18.67 2.55
CA VAL A 476 9.27 19.89 1.75
C VAL A 476 9.33 19.48 0.28
N GLN A 477 8.44 20.06 -0.53
CA GLN A 477 8.38 19.80 -1.96
C GLN A 477 9.76 20.04 -2.60
N PRO A 478 10.20 19.21 -3.58
CA PRO A 478 11.53 19.32 -4.18
C PRO A 478 11.91 20.74 -4.65
N GLY A 479 11.01 21.43 -5.35
CA GLY A 479 11.24 22.81 -5.84
C GLY A 479 11.33 23.86 -4.72
N ALA A 480 10.74 23.58 -3.56
CA ALA A 480 10.68 24.48 -2.40
C ALA A 480 11.83 24.26 -1.39
N ARG A 481 12.72 23.30 -1.64
CA ARG A 481 13.82 22.96 -0.74
C ARG A 481 14.83 24.10 -0.64
N ARG A 482 15.55 24.14 0.49
CA ARG A 482 16.59 25.14 0.79
C ARG A 482 16.07 26.58 0.96
N GLN A 483 14.76 26.78 1.11
CA GLN A 483 14.12 28.07 1.36
C GLN A 483 13.64 28.22 2.82
N GLY A 484 14.31 27.59 3.79
CA GLY A 484 13.96 27.70 5.21
C GLY A 484 12.62 27.12 5.67
N ILE A 485 11.75 26.62 4.79
CA ILE A 485 10.41 26.11 5.11
C ILE A 485 10.39 25.12 6.27
N ALA A 486 11.27 24.10 6.23
CA ALA A 486 11.36 23.10 7.29
C ALA A 486 11.80 23.72 8.63
N ARG A 487 12.66 24.75 8.61
CA ARG A 487 13.08 25.46 9.81
C ARG A 487 11.93 26.29 10.39
N ALA A 488 11.14 26.93 9.52
CA ALA A 488 9.97 27.69 9.94
C ALA A 488 8.91 26.77 10.58
N LEU A 489 8.64 25.62 9.98
CA LEU A 489 7.73 24.59 10.53
C LEU A 489 8.19 24.03 11.88
N LEU A 490 9.49 24.00 12.17
CA LEU A 490 10.03 23.56 13.47
C LEU A 490 9.99 24.66 14.54
N ALA A 491 9.97 25.93 14.12
CA ALA A 491 9.97 27.07 15.04
C ALA A 491 8.56 27.42 15.54
N GLN A 492 7.54 27.09 14.74
CA GLN A 492 6.13 27.10 15.12
C GLN A 492 5.83 25.91 16.06
#